data_AF-X1PYU8-F1
#
_entry.id   AF-X1PYU8-F1
#
_cell.length_a   1.000
_cell.length_b   1.000
_cell.length_c   1.000
_cell.angle_alpha   90.00
_cell.angle_beta   90.00
_cell.angle_gamma   90.00
#
_symmetry.space_group_name_H-M   'P 1'
#
loop_
_entity.id
_entity.type
_entity.pdbx_description
1 polymer ?
#
loop_
_entity_poly.entity_id
_entity_poly.type
_entity_poly.pdbx_seq_one_letter_code
_entity_poly.pdbx_strand_id
1 'polypeptide(L)'
;VISSLTFPTAKELQQEIKKTKSMTDKPFAVNVTMLPTIRPVNYEEYFNAAIEEGVNIIETSGRSPEPYMKLLKDAKVTVMHRATRVRDIRTAERVGVDAVTIIGFEAAGHPGMEDVTSLVRIPIAVDAVK
;
A
#
# COMPACT_ATOMS: atom_id res chain seq x y z
N VAL A 1 -5.58 0.30 9.64
CA VAL A 1 -5.07 0.91 8.40
C VAL A 1 -6.13 1.87 7.89
N ILE A 2 -5.78 3.11 7.54
CA ILE A 2 -6.72 4.08 6.94
C ILE A 2 -6.66 3.93 5.42
N SER A 3 -7.80 3.79 4.75
CA SER A 3 -7.88 3.76 3.28
C SER A 3 -7.89 5.19 2.74
N SER A 4 -6.81 5.61 2.08
CA SER A 4 -6.63 7.01 1.68
C SER A 4 -7.70 7.52 0.72
N LEU A 5 -8.08 6.70 -0.27
CA LEU A 5 -9.04 7.08 -1.31
C LEU A 5 -10.51 6.96 -0.87
N THR A 6 -10.76 6.65 0.40
CA THR A 6 -12.07 6.93 1.00
C THR A 6 -12.32 8.44 1.10
N PHE A 7 -11.24 9.22 1.15
CA PHE A 7 -11.27 10.67 1.23
C PHE A 7 -11.08 11.26 -0.19
N PRO A 8 -11.95 12.19 -0.64
CA PRO A 8 -11.82 12.86 -1.93
C PRO A 8 -10.56 13.72 -2.09
N THR A 9 -10.00 14.21 -0.98
CA THR A 9 -8.83 15.10 -0.97
C THR A 9 -7.79 14.67 0.05
N ALA A 10 -6.53 15.03 -0.21
CA ALA A 10 -5.42 14.80 0.73
C ALA A 10 -5.64 15.53 2.07
N LYS A 11 -6.29 16.70 2.06
CA LYS A 11 -6.65 17.45 3.27
C LYS A 11 -7.65 16.71 4.15
N GLU A 12 -8.64 16.07 3.55
CA GLU A 12 -9.60 15.23 4.29
C GLU A 12 -8.92 13.98 4.87
N LEU A 13 -7.96 13.38 4.15
CA LEU A 13 -7.11 12.33 4.72
C LEU A 13 -6.34 12.84 5.94
N GLN A 14 -5.71 14.03 5.87
CA GLN A 14 -4.98 14.61 7.02
C GLN A 14 -5.90 14.77 8.25
N GLN A 15 -7.14 15.22 8.03
CA GLN A 15 -8.13 15.36 9.10
C GLN A 15 -8.47 14.00 9.74
N GLU A 16 -8.64 12.95 8.94
CA GLU A 16 -8.91 11.62 9.48
C GLU A 16 -7.69 11.03 10.20
N ILE A 17 -6.46 11.29 9.72
CA ILE A 17 -5.23 10.87 10.41
C ILE A 17 -5.17 11.53 11.80
N LYS A 18 -5.45 12.84 11.89
CA LYS A 18 -5.51 13.57 13.17
C LYS A 18 -6.56 12.99 14.12
N LYS A 19 -7.77 12.72 13.61
CA LYS A 19 -8.84 12.08 14.38
C LYS A 19 -8.46 10.68 14.85
N THR A 20 -7.78 9.90 14.01
CA THR A 20 -7.31 8.56 14.38
C THR A 20 -6.28 8.64 15.51
N LYS A 21 -5.32 9.58 15.42
CA LYS A 21 -4.34 9.83 16.49
C LYS A 21 -5.00 10.26 17.80
N SER A 22 -6.10 11.00 17.78
CA SER A 22 -6.81 11.34 19.03
C SER A 22 -7.54 10.14 19.66
N MET A 23 -7.68 9.03 18.93
CA MET A 23 -8.36 7.81 19.40
C MET A 23 -7.39 6.70 19.80
N THR A 24 -6.09 6.81 19.48
CA THR A 24 -5.11 5.79 19.82
C THR A 24 -3.67 6.31 19.80
N ASP A 25 -2.87 5.83 20.74
CA ASP A 25 -1.41 6.00 20.77
C ASP A 25 -0.67 4.89 20.03
N LYS A 26 -1.38 3.86 19.53
CA LYS A 26 -0.78 2.74 18.80
C LYS A 26 -0.46 3.16 17.35
N PRO A 27 0.63 2.64 16.76
CA PRO A 27 0.94 2.89 15.36
C PRO A 27 -0.17 2.35 14.45
N PHE A 28 -0.40 3.06 13.34
CA PHE A 28 -1.31 2.64 12.28
C PHE A 28 -0.70 3.00 10.92
N ALA A 29 -1.12 2.26 9.89
CA ALA A 29 -0.71 2.51 8.51
C ALA A 29 -1.77 3.28 7.72
N VAL A 30 -1.34 3.93 6.64
CA VAL A 30 -2.22 4.45 5.58
C VAL A 30 -2.06 3.58 4.33
N ASN A 31 -3.17 3.13 3.75
CA ASN A 31 -3.19 2.44 2.48
C ASN A 31 -3.43 3.43 1.34
N VAL A 32 -2.56 3.44 0.32
CA VAL A 32 -2.73 4.19 -0.93
C VAL A 32 -2.95 3.22 -2.08
N THR A 33 -4.20 3.14 -2.54
CA THR A 33 -4.63 2.24 -3.62
C THR A 33 -4.53 2.92 -4.98
N MET A 34 -3.66 2.42 -5.86
CA MET A 34 -3.38 2.96 -7.20
C MET A 34 -4.02 2.11 -8.29
N LEU A 35 -5.36 2.01 -8.27
CA LEU A 35 -6.15 1.30 -9.27
C LEU A 35 -6.57 2.22 -10.44
N PRO A 36 -7.11 1.69 -11.54
CA PRO A 36 -7.76 2.52 -12.55
C PRO A 36 -8.88 3.35 -11.92
N THR A 37 -8.83 4.67 -12.12
CA THR A 37 -9.81 5.62 -11.58
C THR A 37 -10.53 6.36 -12.70
N ILE A 38 -11.79 6.74 -12.46
CA ILE A 38 -12.58 7.55 -13.41
C ILE A 38 -12.04 8.98 -13.47
N ARG A 39 -11.56 9.50 -12.33
CA ARG A 39 -10.96 10.83 -12.20
C ARG A 39 -9.46 10.69 -11.94
N PRO A 40 -8.61 11.55 -12.52
CA PRO A 40 -7.20 11.59 -12.16
C PRO A 40 -7.03 11.79 -10.64
N VAL A 41 -6.10 11.05 -10.05
CA VAL A 41 -5.75 11.16 -8.63
C VAL A 41 -4.28 11.54 -8.54
N ASN A 42 -3.97 12.59 -7.79
CA ASN A 42 -2.60 12.94 -7.45
C ASN A 42 -2.15 12.13 -6.23
N TYR A 43 -1.57 10.94 -6.45
CA TYR A 43 -1.17 10.05 -5.35
C TYR A 43 -0.06 10.64 -4.48
N GLU A 44 0.81 11.48 -5.04
CA GLU A 44 1.89 12.13 -4.30
C GLU A 44 1.36 13.01 -3.16
N GLU A 45 0.25 13.72 -3.38
CA GLU A 45 -0.42 14.51 -2.33
C GLU A 45 -0.91 13.64 -1.16
N TYR A 46 -1.41 12.43 -1.44
CA TYR A 46 -1.84 11.50 -0.39
C TYR A 46 -0.67 10.91 0.39
N PHE A 47 0.45 10.61 -0.29
CA PHE A 47 1.68 10.20 0.39
C PHE A 47 2.22 11.32 1.29
N ASN A 48 2.33 12.55 0.76
CA ASN A 48 2.78 13.71 1.53
C ASN A 48 1.86 14.00 2.71
N ALA A 49 0.54 13.94 2.53
CA ALA A 49 -0.41 14.08 3.63
C ALA A 49 -0.16 13.07 4.77
N ALA A 50 0.11 11.81 4.44
CA ALA A 50 0.44 10.81 5.45
C ALA A 50 1.80 11.05 6.12
N ILE A 51 2.83 11.40 5.33
CA ILE A 51 4.19 11.68 5.81
C ILE A 51 4.23 12.90 6.73
N GLU A 52 3.59 14.01 6.33
CA GLU A 52 3.52 15.25 7.10
C GLU A 52 2.81 15.05 8.45
N GLU A 53 1.78 14.21 8.46
CA GLU A 53 1.12 13.80 9.69
C GLU A 53 1.87 12.67 10.41
N GLY A 54 3.13 12.38 10.07
CA GLY A 54 4.00 11.46 10.81
C GLY A 54 3.56 10.00 10.78
N VAL A 55 2.81 9.56 9.77
CA VAL A 55 2.55 8.13 9.54
C VAL A 55 3.83 7.47 9.06
N ASN A 56 4.27 6.45 9.78
CA ASN A 56 5.55 5.77 9.52
C ASN A 56 5.41 4.44 8.75
N ILE A 57 4.18 3.98 8.47
CA ILE A 57 3.92 2.77 7.69
C ILE A 57 2.91 3.10 6.58
N ILE A 58 3.28 2.83 5.33
CA ILE A 58 2.40 3.03 4.17
C ILE A 58 2.26 1.71 3.42
N GLU A 59 1.01 1.28 3.24
CA GLU A 59 0.68 0.15 2.38
C GLU A 59 0.27 0.68 1.00
N THR A 60 0.88 0.17 -0.08
CA THR A 60 0.49 0.51 -1.46
C THR A 60 -0.22 -0.68 -2.09
N SER A 61 -1.13 -0.44 -3.03
CA SER A 61 -1.81 -1.51 -3.78
C SER A 61 -2.11 -1.09 -5.22
N GLY A 62 -2.38 -2.06 -6.11
CA GLY A 62 -2.68 -1.79 -7.51
C GLY A 62 -1.40 -1.69 -8.35
N ARG A 63 -1.13 -0.52 -8.94
CA ARG A 63 0.08 -0.27 -9.74
C ARG A 63 1.37 -0.35 -8.91
N SER A 64 2.50 -0.56 -9.58
CA SER A 64 3.83 -0.57 -8.95
C SER A 64 4.08 0.71 -8.15
N PRO A 65 4.64 0.62 -6.93
CA PRO A 65 4.99 1.79 -6.13
C PRO A 65 6.31 2.44 -6.55
N GLU A 66 7.03 1.86 -7.53
CA GLU A 66 8.35 2.30 -8.01
C GLU A 66 8.49 3.82 -8.19
N PRO A 67 7.52 4.56 -8.79
CA PRO A 67 7.64 6.02 -8.93
C PRO A 67 7.72 6.79 -7.61
N TYR A 68 7.19 6.22 -6.52
CA TYR A 68 7.09 6.87 -5.21
C TYR A 68 8.11 6.33 -4.20
N MET A 69 8.85 5.28 -4.54
CA MET A 69 9.77 4.65 -3.59
C MET A 69 10.83 5.62 -3.07
N LYS A 70 11.36 6.51 -3.93
CA LYS A 70 12.32 7.54 -3.50
C LYS A 70 11.72 8.46 -2.43
N LEU A 71 10.53 9.00 -2.68
CA LEU A 71 9.80 9.85 -1.73
C LEU A 71 9.60 9.14 -0.38
N LEU A 72 9.09 7.91 -0.43
CA LEU A 72 8.75 7.14 0.77
C LEU A 72 10.01 6.77 1.59
N LYS A 73 11.10 6.40 0.93
CA LYS A 73 12.36 6.05 1.59
C LYS A 73 13.09 7.27 2.14
N ASP A 74 13.10 8.40 1.42
CA ASP A 74 13.66 9.66 1.92
C ASP A 74 12.92 10.12 3.19
N ALA A 75 11.61 9.88 3.25
CA ALA A 75 10.76 10.13 4.42
C ALA A 75 10.89 9.07 5.54
N LYS A 76 11.74 8.04 5.36
CA LYS A 76 11.94 6.93 6.31
C LYS A 76 10.66 6.17 6.67
N VAL A 77 9.73 6.06 5.71
CA VAL A 77 8.50 5.28 5.86
C VAL A 77 8.79 3.81 5.58
N THR A 78 8.24 2.92 6.41
CA THR A 78 8.14 1.49 6.10
C THR A 78 7.06 1.28 5.04
N VAL A 79 7.46 0.78 3.88
CA VAL A 79 6.60 0.55 2.72
C VAL A 79 6.21 -0.92 2.64
N MET A 80 4.92 -1.19 2.67
CA MET A 80 4.35 -2.50 2.34
C MET A 80 3.68 -2.43 0.98
N HIS A 81 3.88 -3.41 0.09
CA HIS A 81 3.15 -3.45 -1.18
C HIS A 81 2.26 -4.69 -1.27
N ARG A 82 0.99 -4.47 -1.60
CA ARG A 82 0.01 -5.54 -1.78
C ARG A 82 0.06 -6.05 -3.21
N ALA A 83 0.43 -7.32 -3.37
CA ALA A 83 0.65 -7.95 -4.67
C ALA A 83 -0.15 -9.26 -4.79
N THR A 84 -0.68 -9.50 -5.99
CA THR A 84 -1.52 -10.67 -6.29
C THR A 84 -0.81 -11.72 -7.12
N ARG A 85 0.36 -11.43 -7.69
CA ARG A 85 1.11 -12.36 -8.57
C ARG A 85 2.58 -12.42 -8.20
N VAL A 86 3.20 -13.58 -8.39
CA VAL A 86 4.64 -13.79 -8.09
C VAL A 86 5.53 -12.78 -8.81
N ARG A 87 5.20 -12.40 -10.06
CA ARG A 87 5.95 -11.37 -10.79
C ARG A 87 5.87 -9.98 -10.15
N ASP A 88 4.73 -9.63 -9.56
CA ASP A 88 4.53 -8.34 -8.91
C ASP A 88 5.26 -8.33 -7.56
N ILE A 89 5.25 -9.48 -6.86
CA ILE A 89 5.99 -9.71 -5.60
C ILE A 89 7.50 -9.51 -5.83
N ARG A 90 8.08 -10.15 -6.86
CA ARG A 90 9.48 -9.95 -7.26
C ARG A 90 9.79 -8.51 -7.66
N THR A 91 8.84 -7.85 -8.32
CA THR A 91 8.97 -6.44 -8.69
C THR A 91 9.01 -5.56 -7.44
N ALA A 92 8.12 -5.81 -6.47
CA ALA A 92 8.06 -5.09 -5.21
C ALA A 92 9.37 -5.22 -4.42
N GLU A 93 9.92 -6.44 -4.31
CA GLU A 93 11.24 -6.69 -3.72
C GLU A 93 12.34 -5.89 -4.45
N ARG A 94 12.40 -5.98 -5.78
CA ARG A 94 13.40 -5.27 -6.61
C ARG A 94 13.37 -3.77 -6.38
N VAL A 95 12.18 -3.17 -6.21
CA VAL A 95 12.03 -1.72 -5.99
C VAL A 95 12.22 -1.32 -4.53
N GLY A 96 12.51 -2.28 -3.65
CA GLY A 96 12.96 -2.04 -2.29
C GLY A 96 11.85 -1.79 -1.27
N VAL A 97 10.66 -2.37 -1.46
CA VAL A 97 9.63 -2.34 -0.40
C VAL A 97 10.13 -3.11 0.83
N ASP A 98 9.68 -2.72 2.02
CA ASP A 98 10.10 -3.35 3.28
C ASP A 98 9.32 -4.65 3.57
N ALA A 99 8.10 -4.77 3.03
CA ALA A 99 7.34 -6.00 3.07
C ALA A 99 6.37 -6.12 1.89
N VAL A 100 5.92 -7.34 1.62
CA VAL A 100 4.89 -7.63 0.61
C VAL A 100 3.67 -8.26 1.29
N THR A 101 2.49 -7.69 1.05
CA THR A 101 1.21 -8.32 1.45
C THR A 101 0.76 -9.22 0.31
N ILE A 102 0.84 -10.53 0.52
CA ILE A 102 0.48 -11.56 -0.46
C ILE A 102 -1.05 -11.77 -0.46
N ILE A 103 -1.67 -11.73 -1.64
CA ILE A 103 -3.12 -11.87 -1.80
C ILE A 103 -3.47 -13.15 -2.56
N GLY A 104 -4.27 -14.01 -1.94
CA GLY A 104 -4.90 -15.17 -2.57
C GLY A 104 -6.27 -14.86 -3.19
N PHE A 105 -6.78 -15.81 -3.97
CA PHE A 105 -8.04 -15.71 -4.71
C PHE A 105 -9.25 -15.43 -3.82
N GLU A 106 -9.29 -16.00 -2.63
CA GLU A 106 -10.40 -15.84 -1.68
C GLU A 106 -10.50 -14.43 -1.06
N ALA A 107 -9.56 -13.52 -1.35
CA ALA A 107 -9.59 -12.17 -0.84
C ALA A 107 -10.72 -11.31 -1.45
N ALA A 108 -11.30 -10.45 -0.63
CA ALA A 108 -12.21 -9.42 -1.12
C ALA A 108 -11.47 -8.36 -1.98
N GLY A 109 -12.22 -7.70 -2.86
CA GLY A 109 -11.69 -6.63 -3.72
C GLY A 109 -11.12 -7.18 -5.03
N HIS A 110 -9.82 -6.94 -5.28
CA HIS A 110 -9.18 -7.26 -6.56
C HIS A 110 -8.12 -8.36 -6.36
N PRO A 111 -8.49 -9.65 -6.34
CA PRO A 111 -7.56 -10.76 -6.10
C PRO A 111 -6.60 -11.05 -7.26
N GLY A 112 -6.67 -10.28 -8.36
CA GLY A 112 -5.96 -10.57 -9.60
C GLY A 112 -6.80 -11.47 -10.51
N MET A 113 -6.16 -12.03 -11.54
CA MET A 113 -6.80 -12.81 -12.60
C MET A 113 -6.26 -14.25 -12.72
N GLU A 114 -5.39 -14.66 -11.78
CA GLU A 114 -4.73 -15.97 -11.84
C GLU A 114 -5.49 -17.05 -11.05
N ASP A 115 -6.52 -16.67 -10.29
CA ASP A 115 -7.38 -17.55 -9.51
C ASP A 115 -6.64 -18.53 -8.57
N VAL A 116 -5.49 -18.10 -8.04
CA VAL A 116 -4.65 -18.88 -7.11
C VAL A 116 -4.99 -18.53 -5.67
N THR A 117 -5.45 -19.50 -4.89
CA THR A 117 -5.78 -19.33 -3.46
C THR A 117 -4.54 -19.09 -2.60
N SER A 118 -4.70 -18.53 -1.40
CA SER A 118 -3.55 -18.29 -0.50
C SER A 118 -2.78 -19.55 -0.14
N LEU A 119 -3.46 -20.71 -0.08
CA LEU A 119 -2.85 -22.00 0.22
C LEU A 119 -1.68 -22.32 -0.74
N VAL A 120 -1.82 -21.93 -2.02
CA VAL A 120 -0.77 -22.11 -3.03
C VAL A 120 0.05 -20.83 -3.18
N ARG A 121 -0.59 -19.65 -3.16
CA ARG A 121 0.07 -18.36 -3.42
C ARG A 121 1.16 -18.03 -2.41
N ILE A 122 0.91 -18.26 -1.12
CA ILE A 122 1.86 -17.91 -0.05
C ILE A 122 3.17 -18.70 -0.20
N PRO A 123 3.19 -20.04 -0.27
CA PRO A 123 4.44 -20.78 -0.38
C PRO A 123 5.22 -20.42 -1.65
N ILE A 124 4.57 -20.33 -2.82
CA ILE A 124 5.28 -19.96 -4.06
C ILE A 124 5.81 -18.52 -4.05
N ALA A 125 5.19 -17.62 -3.28
CA ALA A 125 5.66 -16.25 -3.13
C ALA A 125 6.90 -16.20 -2.24
N VAL A 126 6.91 -16.94 -1.14
CA VAL A 126 8.07 -17.06 -0.24
C VAL A 126 9.27 -17.64 -1.00
N ASP A 127 9.07 -18.70 -1.78
CA ASP A 127 10.13 -19.30 -2.59
C ASP A 127 10.68 -18.37 -3.71
N ALA A 128 9.93 -17.33 -4.06
CA ALA A 128 10.24 -16.47 -5.19
C ALA A 128 11.06 -15.22 -4.85
N VAL A 129 11.23 -14.91 -3.56
CA VAL A 129 11.95 -13.75 -3.02
C VAL A 129 13.05 -14.19 -2.05
N LYS A 130 13.97 -13.29 -1.70
CA LYS A 130 15.18 -13.59 -0.91
C LYS A 130 15.03 -13.27 0.57
#